data_AF-A0A0P0GFC8-F1
#
_entry.id   AF-A0A0P0GFC8-F1
#
_cell.length_a   1.000
_cell.length_b   1.000
_cell.length_c   1.000
_cell.angle_alpha   90.00
_cell.angle_beta   90.00
_cell.angle_gamma   90.00
#
_symmetry.space_group_name_H-M   'P 1'
#
loop_
_entity.id
_entity.type
_entity.pdbx_description
1 polymer ?
#
loop_
_entity_poly.entity_id
_entity_poly.type
_entity_poly.pdbx_seq_one_letter_code
_entity_poly.pdbx_strand_id
1 'polypeptide(L)'
;MIVFPFAFHSQTMRWSTVLYTGMFICFFLSYVRILYLSDINIETFKKLLRWIIYAYAVVLIIQIACFYTGLPIFNKINIDITHGFPRLNSCGPEPAWTARMIVLIIFFYICLCDYIKGYKLSIKELFVENKKVCVSFLFVLIMCGSTTGLVLGGVLLARFVNLKSLFYVLFIILALLIIGEQAGISSFSRLAKFIPAILTLDQDTIMQADGSGASRIIPTLNAVKYISLGSFDGWVGHGVDFDQSILKLGGITTNGGALSLWINHGVIVQFLFWYFVFSICTIKGEWISAALCFLFITGGITLNLQVLWFMLVLFITFKYIVRNNESIYNNLNNINNE
;
A
#
# COMPACT_ATOMS: atom_id res chain seq x y z
N MET A 1 -1.22 -19.45 -11.98
CA MET A 1 -0.16 -19.86 -11.02
C MET A 1 0.05 -21.37 -10.95
N ILE A 2 -0.99 -22.22 -11.02
CA ILE A 2 -0.80 -23.69 -11.04
C ILE A 2 -0.84 -24.24 -12.47
N VAL A 3 -1.91 -23.96 -13.21
CA VAL A 3 -2.20 -24.60 -14.51
C VAL A 3 -1.07 -24.42 -15.52
N PHE A 4 -0.66 -23.19 -15.83
CA PHE A 4 0.36 -22.96 -16.85
C PHE A 4 1.76 -23.44 -16.46
N PRO A 5 2.30 -23.16 -15.26
CA PRO A 5 3.59 -23.74 -14.88
C PRO A 5 3.54 -25.26 -14.83
N PHE A 6 2.45 -25.88 -14.37
CA PHE A 6 2.36 -27.34 -14.34
C PHE A 6 2.29 -27.96 -15.74
N ALA A 7 1.54 -27.35 -16.67
CA ALA A 7 1.36 -27.87 -18.03
C ALA A 7 2.58 -27.62 -18.94
N PHE A 8 3.22 -26.47 -18.82
CA PHE A 8 4.24 -26.02 -19.79
C PHE A 8 5.65 -25.90 -19.18
N HIS A 9 5.78 -25.76 -17.86
CA HIS A 9 7.07 -25.55 -17.18
C HIS A 9 7.20 -26.37 -15.88
N SER A 10 6.77 -27.65 -15.91
CA SER A 10 6.62 -28.49 -14.71
C SER A 10 7.91 -28.61 -13.88
N GLN A 11 9.07 -28.54 -14.53
CA GLN A 11 10.39 -28.57 -13.89
C GLN A 11 10.66 -27.34 -13.00
N THR A 12 10.05 -26.20 -13.30
CA THR A 12 10.18 -24.97 -12.51
C THR A 12 9.18 -24.91 -11.35
N MET A 13 8.22 -25.84 -11.29
CA MET A 13 7.13 -25.80 -10.33
C MET A 13 7.63 -25.84 -8.89
N ARG A 14 7.38 -24.78 -8.13
CA ARG A 14 7.69 -24.70 -6.71
C ARG A 14 6.43 -24.78 -5.86
N TRP A 15 6.16 -25.96 -5.31
CA TRP A 15 4.97 -26.21 -4.49
C TRP A 15 4.91 -25.35 -3.22
N SER A 16 6.04 -24.99 -2.61
CA SER A 16 6.04 -24.10 -1.44
C SER A 16 5.44 -22.73 -1.75
N THR A 17 5.78 -22.14 -2.90
CA THR A 17 5.20 -20.87 -3.38
C THR A 17 3.68 -20.98 -3.55
N VAL A 18 3.24 -22.05 -4.19
CA VAL A 18 1.81 -22.29 -4.47
C VAL A 18 1.02 -22.55 -3.19
N LEU A 19 1.52 -23.40 -2.31
CA LEU A 19 0.91 -23.71 -1.03
C LEU A 19 0.85 -22.46 -0.14
N TYR A 20 1.89 -21.64 -0.14
CA TYR A 20 1.91 -20.39 0.62
C TYR A 20 0.87 -19.38 0.10
N THR A 21 0.72 -19.24 -1.22
CA THR A 21 -0.40 -18.47 -1.80
C THR A 21 -1.74 -19.06 -1.38
N GLY A 22 -1.87 -20.39 -1.43
CA GLY A 22 -3.06 -21.12 -1.02
C GLY A 22 -3.45 -20.85 0.44
N MET A 23 -2.47 -20.80 1.35
CA MET A 23 -2.70 -20.46 2.76
C MET A 23 -3.33 -19.07 2.90
N PHE A 24 -2.81 -18.06 2.19
CA PHE A 24 -3.40 -16.73 2.24
C PHE A 24 -4.82 -16.68 1.63
N ILE A 25 -5.07 -17.40 0.53
CA ILE A 25 -6.42 -17.51 -0.06
C ILE A 25 -7.38 -18.14 0.95
N CYS A 26 -7.01 -19.28 1.55
CA CYS A 26 -7.82 -19.96 2.55
C CYS A 26 -8.09 -19.06 3.77
N PHE A 27 -7.08 -18.33 4.24
CA PHE A 27 -7.24 -17.37 5.32
C PHE A 27 -8.21 -16.24 4.95
N PHE A 28 -8.07 -15.67 3.75
CA PHE A 28 -8.96 -14.62 3.27
C PHE A 28 -10.42 -15.09 3.12
N LEU A 29 -10.64 -16.28 2.55
CA LEU A 29 -11.99 -16.84 2.42
C LEU A 29 -12.61 -17.15 3.79
N SER A 30 -11.82 -17.69 4.73
CA SER A 30 -12.26 -17.93 6.10
C SER A 30 -12.60 -16.62 6.81
N TYR A 31 -11.76 -15.59 6.65
CA TYR A 31 -12.02 -14.25 7.16
C TYR A 31 -13.33 -13.69 6.62
N VAL A 32 -13.56 -13.76 5.30
CA VAL A 32 -14.81 -13.30 4.68
C VAL A 32 -16.01 -14.06 5.26
N ARG A 33 -15.92 -15.38 5.41
CA ARG A 33 -17.01 -16.15 6.01
C ARG A 33 -17.32 -15.70 7.45
N ILE A 34 -16.29 -15.49 8.27
CA ILE A 34 -16.46 -15.00 9.65
C ILE A 34 -17.05 -13.59 9.66
N LEU A 35 -16.58 -12.70 8.78
CA LEU A 35 -17.08 -11.34 8.65
C LEU A 35 -18.59 -11.30 8.41
N TYR A 36 -19.10 -12.14 7.50
CA TYR A 36 -20.53 -12.25 7.20
C TYR A 36 -21.37 -12.88 8.31
N LEU A 37 -20.74 -13.58 9.24
CA LEU A 37 -21.38 -14.13 10.44
C LEU A 37 -21.20 -13.22 11.67
N SER A 38 -20.45 -12.13 11.52
CA SER A 38 -20.11 -11.25 12.63
C SER A 38 -21.06 -10.07 12.73
N ASP A 39 -21.28 -9.61 13.97
CA ASP A 39 -22.04 -8.40 14.30
C ASP A 39 -21.17 -7.13 14.24
N ILE A 40 -20.10 -7.13 13.43
CA ILE A 40 -19.24 -5.95 13.32
C ILE A 40 -20.01 -4.80 12.69
N ASN A 41 -20.06 -3.69 13.41
CA ASN A 41 -20.72 -2.47 12.96
C ASN A 41 -19.70 -1.36 12.66
N ILE A 42 -20.22 -0.26 12.13
CA ILE A 42 -19.43 0.88 11.69
C ILE A 42 -18.63 1.52 12.84
N GLU A 43 -19.22 1.63 14.03
CA GLU A 43 -18.59 2.23 15.19
C GLU A 43 -17.42 1.37 15.69
N THR A 44 -17.63 0.05 15.75
CA THR A 44 -16.61 -0.92 16.18
C THR A 44 -15.42 -0.89 15.23
N PHE A 45 -15.66 -0.91 13.92
CA PHE A 45 -14.59 -0.86 12.93
C PHE A 45 -13.85 0.48 12.97
N LYS A 46 -14.57 1.62 13.03
CA LYS A 46 -13.96 2.95 13.17
C LYS A 46 -13.10 3.05 14.44
N LYS A 47 -13.59 2.52 15.57
CA LYS A 47 -12.86 2.47 16.85
C LYS A 47 -11.61 1.61 16.75
N LEU A 48 -11.69 0.45 16.08
CA LEU A 48 -10.54 -0.43 15.84
C LEU A 48 -9.46 0.30 15.04
N LEU A 49 -9.79 0.88 13.89
CA LEU A 49 -8.83 1.61 13.04
C LEU A 49 -8.13 2.74 13.81
N ARG A 50 -8.90 3.50 14.62
CA ARG A 50 -8.36 4.54 15.49
C ARG A 50 -7.32 4.01 16.47
N TRP A 51 -7.62 2.91 17.16
CA TRP A 51 -6.69 2.33 18.13
C TRP A 51 -5.44 1.77 17.47
N ILE A 52 -5.55 1.20 16.27
CA ILE A 52 -4.39 0.78 15.51
C ILE A 52 -3.50 1.98 15.18
N ILE A 53 -4.07 3.11 14.72
CA ILE A 53 -3.29 4.32 14.44
C ILE A 53 -2.53 4.80 15.69
N TYR A 54 -3.19 4.80 16.85
CA TYR A 54 -2.54 5.17 18.11
C TYR A 54 -1.43 4.20 18.51
N ALA A 55 -1.62 2.90 18.32
CA ALA A 55 -0.59 1.90 18.61
C ALA A 55 0.68 2.14 17.80
N TYR A 56 0.56 2.40 16.49
CA TYR A 56 1.69 2.74 15.64
C TYR A 56 2.40 4.03 16.11
N ALA A 57 1.65 5.05 16.50
CA ALA A 57 2.22 6.31 16.99
C ALA A 57 2.96 6.12 18.31
N VAL A 58 2.35 5.44 19.28
CA VAL A 58 2.96 5.17 20.60
C VAL A 58 4.24 4.35 20.44
N VAL A 59 4.21 3.27 19.66
CA VAL A 59 5.40 2.43 19.42
C VAL A 59 6.52 3.27 18.79
N LEU A 60 6.20 4.12 17.81
CA LEU A 60 7.20 4.96 17.16
C LEU A 60 7.78 6.02 18.11
N ILE A 61 6.96 6.63 18.98
CA ILE A 61 7.44 7.56 20.02
C ILE A 61 8.44 6.87 20.94
N ILE A 62 8.13 5.65 21.39
CA ILE A 62 9.04 4.89 22.27
C ILE A 62 10.32 4.55 21.50
N GLN A 63 10.24 4.10 20.25
CA GLN A 63 11.44 3.81 19.44
C GLN A 63 12.32 5.05 19.23
N ILE A 64 11.73 6.22 18.99
CA ILE A 64 12.46 7.49 18.86
C ILE A 64 13.11 7.88 20.20
N ALA A 65 12.39 7.74 21.31
CA ALA A 65 12.95 7.98 22.64
C ALA A 65 14.13 7.04 22.93
N CYS A 66 14.02 5.75 22.59
CA CYS A 66 15.11 4.79 22.71
C CYS A 66 16.34 5.23 21.90
N PHE A 67 16.14 5.66 20.64
CA PHE A 67 17.22 6.15 19.80
C PHE A 67 17.97 7.34 20.43
N TYR A 68 17.25 8.37 20.90
CA TYR A 68 17.89 9.57 21.46
C TYR A 68 18.47 9.37 22.86
N THR A 69 17.96 8.41 23.64
CA THR A 69 18.48 8.09 24.99
C THR A 69 19.59 7.04 24.96
N GLY A 70 19.87 6.43 23.80
CA GLY A 70 20.81 5.32 23.68
C GLY A 70 20.30 3.98 24.24
N LEU A 71 19.02 3.90 24.59
CA LEU A 71 18.37 2.66 25.03
C LEU A 71 18.16 1.71 23.84
N PRO A 72 18.09 0.38 24.08
CA PRO A 72 17.85 -0.59 23.02
C PRO A 72 16.50 -0.35 22.35
N ILE A 73 16.53 -0.09 21.04
CA ILE A 73 15.33 0.05 20.22
C ILE A 73 14.70 -1.34 20.03
N PHE A 74 13.50 -1.53 20.58
CA PHE A 74 12.73 -2.76 20.38
C PHE A 74 12.13 -2.83 18.97
N ASN A 75 11.77 -4.03 18.54
CA ASN A 75 11.30 -4.32 17.19
C ASN A 75 12.29 -3.85 16.09
N LYS A 76 13.61 -3.99 16.34
CA LYS A 76 14.66 -3.61 15.39
C LYS A 76 14.74 -4.60 14.20
N ILE A 77 13.84 -4.43 13.23
CA ILE A 77 13.82 -5.21 11.99
C ILE A 77 13.92 -4.22 10.82
N ASN A 78 14.94 -4.39 9.96
CA ASN A 78 15.17 -3.59 8.75
C ASN A 78 15.03 -2.05 8.96
N ILE A 79 15.53 -1.56 10.10
CA ILE A 79 15.62 -0.13 10.39
C ILE A 79 16.96 0.44 9.93
N ASP A 80 16.99 1.73 9.66
CA ASP A 80 18.21 2.46 9.30
C ASP A 80 18.42 3.60 10.31
N ILE A 81 19.53 3.52 11.04
CA ILE A 81 19.91 4.45 12.11
C ILE A 81 21.28 5.10 11.84
N THR A 82 21.91 4.79 10.69
CA THR A 82 23.28 5.19 10.38
C THR A 82 23.35 6.47 9.56
N HIS A 83 22.26 6.86 8.91
CA HIS A 83 22.23 8.01 7.99
C HIS A 83 21.23 9.09 8.44
N GLY A 84 21.66 9.95 9.35
CA GLY A 84 20.88 11.12 9.79
C GLY A 84 19.70 10.75 10.69
N PHE A 85 18.52 11.31 10.40
CA PHE A 85 17.30 11.04 11.18
C PHE A 85 16.90 9.55 11.11
N PRO A 86 16.56 8.89 12.24
CA PRO A 86 16.35 7.45 12.27
C PRO A 86 15.10 7.02 11.48
N ARG A 87 15.26 5.99 10.65
CA ARG A 87 14.17 5.36 9.88
C ARG A 87 13.67 4.15 10.63
N LEU A 88 12.59 4.36 11.38
CA LEU A 88 12.06 3.39 12.32
C LEU A 88 10.81 2.72 11.77
N ASN A 89 10.68 1.43 12.06
CA ASN A 89 9.64 0.58 11.52
C ASN A 89 8.33 0.60 12.33
N SER A 90 8.26 1.25 13.49
CA SER A 90 7.07 1.20 14.37
C SER A 90 6.62 -0.25 14.58
N CYS A 91 5.38 -0.61 14.24
CA CYS A 91 4.85 -1.98 14.31
C CYS A 91 5.07 -2.83 13.04
N GLY A 92 5.65 -2.27 11.98
CA GLY A 92 5.88 -2.96 10.71
C GLY A 92 7.23 -3.67 10.64
N PRO A 93 7.46 -4.51 9.61
CA PRO A 93 8.76 -5.15 9.39
C PRO A 93 9.82 -4.22 8.80
N GLU A 94 9.42 -3.11 8.19
CA GLU A 94 10.29 -2.04 7.69
C GLU A 94 9.49 -0.71 7.62
N PRO A 95 10.15 0.46 7.60
CA PRO A 95 9.47 1.76 7.53
C PRO A 95 8.49 1.91 6.37
N ALA A 96 8.81 1.36 5.19
CA ALA A 96 7.94 1.42 4.02
C ALA A 96 6.62 0.66 4.20
N TRP A 97 6.62 -0.40 5.01
CA TRP A 97 5.42 -1.17 5.30
C TRP A 97 4.53 -0.45 6.28
N THR A 98 5.10 0.09 7.35
CA THR A 98 4.37 0.94 8.30
C THR A 98 3.66 2.07 7.60
N ALA A 99 4.35 2.73 6.67
CA ALA A 99 3.76 3.80 5.90
C ALA A 99 2.58 3.34 5.03
N ARG A 100 2.69 2.18 4.36
CA ARG A 100 1.57 1.60 3.59
C ARG A 100 0.37 1.28 4.48
N MET A 101 0.62 0.61 5.60
CA MET A 101 -0.44 0.21 6.54
C MET A 101 -1.17 1.43 7.08
N ILE A 102 -0.43 2.42 7.58
CA ILE A 102 -1.05 3.58 8.23
C ILE A 102 -1.84 4.43 7.25
N VAL A 103 -1.36 4.60 6.00
CA VAL A 103 -2.10 5.32 4.94
C VAL A 103 -3.39 4.59 4.59
N LEU A 104 -3.34 3.27 4.48
CA LEU A 104 -4.53 2.49 4.18
C LEU A 104 -5.55 2.54 5.33
N ILE A 105 -5.09 2.42 6.58
CA ILE A 105 -5.94 2.48 7.76
C ILE A 105 -6.61 3.85 7.89
N ILE A 106 -5.87 4.96 7.74
CA ILE A 106 -6.48 6.30 7.81
C ILE A 106 -7.44 6.54 6.64
N PHE A 107 -7.14 6.00 5.44
CA PHE A 107 -8.04 6.11 4.29
C PHE A 107 -9.43 5.52 4.61
N PHE A 108 -9.48 4.32 5.19
CA PHE A 108 -10.74 3.72 5.63
C PHE A 108 -11.36 4.46 6.81
N TYR A 109 -10.56 4.94 7.76
CA TYR A 109 -11.09 5.77 8.87
C TYR A 109 -11.83 7.00 8.34
N ILE A 110 -11.26 7.68 7.35
CA ILE A 110 -11.87 8.84 6.69
C ILE A 110 -13.14 8.43 5.94
N CYS A 111 -13.11 7.34 5.16
CA CYS A 111 -14.29 6.87 4.44
C CYS A 111 -15.45 6.51 5.38
N LEU A 112 -15.16 5.95 6.56
CA LEU A 112 -16.17 5.68 7.58
C LEU A 112 -16.73 6.97 8.17
N CYS A 113 -15.90 8.01 8.39
CA CYS A 113 -16.37 9.31 8.84
C CYS A 113 -17.32 9.95 7.82
N ASP A 114 -16.97 9.92 6.53
CA ASP A 114 -17.83 10.43 5.46
C ASP A 114 -19.16 9.68 5.40
N TYR A 115 -19.12 8.35 5.53
CA TYR A 115 -20.33 7.54 5.54
C TYR A 115 -21.23 7.86 6.74
N ILE A 116 -20.67 8.00 7.95
CA ILE A 116 -21.43 8.38 9.16
C ILE A 116 -22.07 9.77 8.98
N LYS A 117 -21.41 10.69 8.28
CA LYS A 117 -21.90 12.06 8.06
C LYS A 117 -22.87 12.17 6.88
N GLY A 118 -22.86 11.21 5.96
CA GLY A 118 -23.65 11.24 4.72
C GLY A 118 -23.07 12.12 3.62
N TYR A 119 -21.88 12.70 3.80
CA TYR A 119 -21.20 13.53 2.81
C TYR A 119 -19.67 13.45 2.97
N LYS A 120 -18.93 13.86 1.94
CA LYS A 120 -17.46 13.89 1.98
C LYS A 120 -16.95 15.03 2.85
N LEU A 121 -16.20 14.71 3.90
CA LEU A 121 -15.64 15.69 4.80
C LEU A 121 -14.52 16.51 4.13
N SER A 122 -14.48 17.79 4.46
CA SER A 122 -13.32 18.63 4.17
C SER A 122 -12.15 18.28 5.09
N ILE A 123 -10.92 18.63 4.69
CA ILE A 123 -9.73 18.41 5.52
C ILE A 123 -9.82 19.14 6.87
N LYS A 124 -10.47 20.32 6.89
CA LYS A 124 -10.66 21.12 8.10
C LYS A 124 -11.59 20.41 9.07
N GLU A 125 -12.75 19.96 8.59
CA GLU A 125 -13.72 19.24 9.43
C GLU A 125 -13.11 17.94 9.96
N LEU A 126 -12.45 17.17 9.10
CA LEU A 126 -11.76 15.95 9.50
C LEU A 126 -10.76 16.22 10.63
N PHE A 127 -9.93 17.25 10.50
CA PHE A 127 -8.91 17.60 11.49
C PHE A 127 -9.53 18.10 12.80
N VAL A 128 -10.57 18.92 12.75
CA VAL A 128 -11.22 19.45 13.97
C VAL A 128 -11.89 18.32 14.75
N GLU A 129 -12.66 17.47 14.08
CA GLU A 129 -13.40 16.39 14.73
C GLU A 129 -12.51 15.22 15.16
N ASN A 130 -11.42 14.96 14.44
CA ASN A 130 -10.56 13.78 14.63
C ASN A 130 -9.09 14.16 14.87
N LYS A 131 -8.85 15.29 15.54
CA LYS A 131 -7.51 15.89 15.74
C LYS A 131 -6.46 14.88 16.20
N LYS A 132 -6.76 14.09 17.23
CA LYS A 132 -5.82 13.09 17.78
C LYS A 132 -5.43 12.04 16.74
N VAL A 133 -6.40 11.52 15.98
CA VAL A 133 -6.18 10.52 14.93
C VAL A 133 -5.33 11.11 13.80
N CYS A 134 -5.67 12.32 13.36
CA CYS A 134 -4.93 13.00 12.29
C CYS A 134 -3.49 13.29 12.70
N VAL A 135 -3.26 13.80 13.92
CA VAL A 135 -1.92 14.08 14.45
C VAL A 135 -1.11 12.79 14.59
N SER A 136 -1.69 11.72 15.13
CA SER A 136 -1.01 10.42 15.23
C SER A 136 -0.65 9.85 13.86
N PHE A 137 -1.55 9.93 12.88
CA PHE A 137 -1.28 9.51 11.50
C PHE A 137 -0.13 10.32 10.89
N LEU A 138 -0.21 11.65 10.93
CA LEU A 138 0.81 12.52 10.34
C LEU A 138 2.17 12.31 11.01
N PHE A 139 2.18 12.16 12.33
CA PHE A 139 3.38 11.81 13.09
C PHE A 139 4.01 10.51 12.58
N VAL A 140 3.24 9.42 12.50
CA VAL A 140 3.75 8.12 12.01
C VAL A 140 4.24 8.23 10.57
N LEU A 141 3.48 8.90 9.71
CA LEU A 141 3.79 9.04 8.29
C LEU A 141 5.15 9.72 8.06
N ILE A 142 5.42 10.79 8.80
CA ILE A 142 6.64 11.59 8.65
C ILE A 142 7.80 10.93 9.40
N MET A 143 7.59 10.60 10.67
CA MET A 143 8.67 10.20 11.58
C MET A 143 9.16 8.77 11.36
N CYS A 144 8.44 7.92 10.62
CA CYS A 144 8.97 6.62 10.21
C CYS A 144 10.09 6.75 9.14
N GLY A 145 10.22 7.92 8.49
CA GLY A 145 11.28 8.13 7.50
C GLY A 145 11.13 7.26 6.25
N SER A 146 9.90 7.17 5.73
CA SER A 146 9.59 6.40 4.52
C SER A 146 9.18 7.31 3.35
N THR A 147 9.98 7.32 2.28
CA THR A 147 9.64 7.97 1.00
C THR A 147 8.34 7.43 0.41
N THR A 148 8.08 6.11 0.52
CA THR A 148 6.81 5.50 0.09
C THR A 148 5.62 6.10 0.85
N GLY A 149 5.81 6.42 2.14
CA GLY A 149 4.79 7.08 2.94
C GLY A 149 4.44 8.47 2.43
N LEU A 150 5.45 9.27 2.10
CA LEU A 150 5.22 10.61 1.54
C LEU A 150 4.44 10.55 0.22
N VAL A 151 4.77 9.61 -0.67
CA VAL A 151 4.04 9.41 -1.93
C VAL A 151 2.58 9.01 -1.67
N LEU A 152 2.35 7.99 -0.86
CA LEU A 152 1.00 7.49 -0.55
C LEU A 152 0.16 8.51 0.23
N GLY A 153 0.78 9.22 1.18
CA GLY A 153 0.15 10.31 1.91
C GLY A 153 -0.20 11.49 1.01
N GLY A 154 0.65 11.84 0.05
CA GLY A 154 0.36 12.84 -0.97
C GLY A 154 -0.85 12.48 -1.83
N VAL A 155 -0.93 11.21 -2.27
CA VAL A 155 -2.12 10.71 -2.99
C VAL A 155 -3.36 10.77 -2.11
N LEU A 156 -3.27 10.36 -0.84
CA LEU A 156 -4.40 10.48 0.09
C LEU A 156 -4.86 11.93 0.26
N LEU A 157 -3.93 12.88 0.36
CA LEU A 157 -4.26 14.31 0.50
C LEU A 157 -4.92 14.87 -0.76
N ALA A 158 -4.59 14.33 -1.95
CA ALA A 158 -5.24 14.72 -3.22
C ALA A 158 -6.76 14.53 -3.18
N ARG A 159 -7.27 13.68 -2.28
CA ARG A 159 -8.70 13.53 -1.99
C ARG A 159 -9.39 14.83 -1.64
N PHE A 160 -8.70 15.71 -0.91
CA PHE A 160 -9.26 16.96 -0.38
C PHE A 160 -8.97 18.16 -1.27
N VAL A 161 -8.27 17.96 -2.39
CA VAL A 161 -7.82 19.02 -3.27
C VAL A 161 -8.84 19.21 -4.39
N ASN A 162 -9.32 20.43 -4.53
CA ASN A 162 -10.06 20.83 -5.71
C ASN A 162 -9.07 21.18 -6.83
N LEU A 163 -9.41 20.88 -8.10
CA LEU A 163 -8.58 21.23 -9.27
C LEU A 163 -8.22 22.73 -9.30
N LYS A 164 -9.12 23.59 -8.79
CA LYS A 164 -8.91 25.05 -8.69
C LYS A 164 -7.84 25.44 -7.66
N SER A 165 -7.55 24.58 -6.68
CA SER A 165 -6.55 24.82 -5.64
C SER A 165 -5.24 24.07 -5.87
N LEU A 166 -5.07 23.41 -7.03
CA LEU A 166 -3.90 22.59 -7.34
C LEU A 166 -2.59 23.37 -7.24
N PHE A 167 -2.59 24.65 -7.66
CA PHE A 167 -1.41 25.51 -7.58
C PHE A 167 -0.97 25.78 -6.13
N TYR A 168 -1.90 26.08 -5.23
CA TYR A 168 -1.60 26.27 -3.80
C TYR A 168 -1.06 25.01 -3.15
N VAL A 169 -1.60 23.85 -3.53
CA VAL A 169 -1.14 22.55 -3.03
C VAL A 169 0.28 22.25 -3.50
N LEU A 170 0.59 22.52 -4.78
CA LEU A 170 1.93 22.34 -5.32
C LEU A 170 2.95 23.23 -4.59
N PHE A 171 2.57 24.48 -4.29
CA PHE A 171 3.41 25.40 -3.51
C PHE A 171 3.68 24.88 -2.09
N ILE A 172 2.65 24.36 -1.41
CA ILE A 172 2.80 23.76 -0.08
C ILE A 172 3.70 22.53 -0.12
N ILE A 173 3.56 21.66 -1.13
CA ILE A 173 4.42 20.49 -1.32
C ILE A 173 5.87 20.92 -1.49
N LEU A 174 6.14 21.94 -2.32
CA LEU A 174 7.48 22.48 -2.53
C LEU A 174 8.07 23.03 -1.23
N ALA A 175 7.30 23.81 -0.47
CA ALA A 175 7.73 24.34 0.83
C ALA A 175 8.05 23.21 1.82
N LEU A 176 7.21 22.17 1.88
CA LEU A 176 7.45 21.00 2.74
C LEU A 176 8.69 20.21 2.32
N LEU A 177 8.98 20.09 1.02
CA LEU A 177 10.21 19.46 0.55
C LEU A 177 11.45 20.23 1.00
N ILE A 178 11.44 21.56 0.86
CA ILE A 178 12.55 22.43 1.29
C ILE A 178 12.75 22.35 2.80
N ILE A 179 11.66 22.48 3.58
CA ILE A 179 11.73 22.40 5.05
C ILE A 179 12.19 21.01 5.51
N GLY A 180 11.66 19.95 4.89
CA GLY A 180 12.03 18.58 5.22
C GLY A 180 13.49 18.26 4.92
N GLU A 181 14.03 18.81 3.83
CA GLU A 181 15.46 18.72 3.50
C GLU A 181 16.32 19.47 4.52
N GLN A 182 15.95 20.70 4.89
CA GLN A 182 16.65 21.47 5.94
C GLN A 182 16.59 20.81 7.31
N ALA A 183 15.49 20.10 7.63
CA ALA A 183 15.35 19.33 8.86
C ALA A 183 16.19 18.04 8.88
N GLY A 184 16.92 17.72 7.81
CA GLY A 184 17.75 16.52 7.71
C GLY A 184 16.96 15.22 7.56
N ILE A 185 15.68 15.30 7.20
CA ILE A 185 14.84 14.12 6.99
C ILE A 185 15.13 13.56 5.58
N SER A 186 15.91 12.47 5.54
CA SER A 186 16.40 11.85 4.30
C SER A 186 15.30 11.44 3.30
N SER A 187 14.05 11.26 3.76
CA SER A 187 12.93 10.89 2.89
C SER A 187 12.52 11.99 1.92
N PHE A 188 12.63 13.26 2.32
CA PHE A 188 12.27 14.41 1.48
C PHE A 188 13.33 14.66 0.40
N SER A 189 14.62 14.63 0.77
CA SER A 189 15.72 14.78 -0.19
C SER A 189 15.76 13.62 -1.19
N ARG A 190 15.46 12.39 -0.74
CA ARG A 190 15.28 11.24 -1.63
C ARG A 190 14.12 11.42 -2.59
N LEU A 191 12.97 11.91 -2.12
CA LEU A 191 11.81 12.14 -2.99
C LEU A 191 12.11 13.18 -4.08
N ALA A 192 12.76 14.29 -3.70
CA ALA A 192 13.13 15.36 -4.62
C ALA A 192 14.09 14.90 -5.72
N LYS A 193 15.04 14.01 -5.40
CA LYS A 193 15.98 13.41 -6.37
C LYS A 193 15.35 12.30 -7.21
N PHE A 194 14.44 11.52 -6.61
CA PHE A 194 13.87 10.34 -7.24
C PHE A 194 12.88 10.67 -8.36
N ILE A 195 12.05 11.72 -8.19
CA ILE A 195 11.08 12.14 -9.21
C ILE A 195 11.75 12.45 -10.57
N PRO A 196 12.77 13.32 -10.66
CA PRO A 196 13.43 13.58 -11.93
C PRO A 196 14.22 12.36 -12.45
N ALA A 197 14.78 11.54 -11.55
CA ALA A 197 15.50 10.33 -11.94
C ALA A 197 14.59 9.31 -12.65
N ILE A 198 13.33 9.15 -12.24
CA ILE A 198 12.39 8.25 -12.94
C ILE A 198 12.17 8.72 -14.39
N LEU A 199 12.14 10.03 -14.64
CA LEU A 199 11.88 10.59 -15.96
C LEU A 199 13.04 10.34 -16.95
N THR A 200 14.26 10.10 -16.46
CA THR A 200 15.40 9.75 -17.34
C THR A 200 15.29 8.33 -17.89
N LEU A 201 14.51 7.46 -17.25
CA LEU A 201 14.43 6.02 -17.50
C LEU A 201 15.79 5.29 -17.43
N ASP A 202 16.80 5.97 -16.88
CA ASP A 202 18.15 5.43 -16.70
C ASP A 202 18.24 4.70 -15.35
N GLN A 203 18.60 3.43 -15.38
CA GLN A 203 18.53 2.55 -14.21
C GLN A 203 19.55 2.96 -13.13
N ASP A 204 20.73 3.39 -13.52
CA ASP A 204 21.78 3.81 -12.58
C ASP A 204 21.41 5.13 -11.91
N THR A 205 20.88 6.09 -12.66
CA THR A 205 20.37 7.36 -12.13
C THR A 205 19.24 7.12 -11.13
N ILE A 206 18.30 6.22 -11.44
CA ILE A 206 17.19 5.85 -10.53
C ILE A 206 17.74 5.16 -9.26
N MET A 207 18.73 4.27 -9.40
CA MET A 207 19.37 3.57 -8.27
C MET A 207 20.05 4.53 -7.31
N GLN A 208 20.82 5.47 -7.85
CA GLN A 208 21.56 6.45 -7.06
C GLN A 208 20.63 7.44 -6.35
N ALA A 209 19.50 7.78 -6.96
CA ALA A 209 18.53 8.70 -6.37
C ALA A 209 17.76 8.07 -5.19
N ASP A 210 17.26 6.84 -5.35
CA ASP A 210 16.65 6.08 -4.26
C ASP A 210 16.66 4.58 -4.53
N GLY A 211 17.58 3.83 -3.91
CA GLY A 211 17.64 2.36 -4.02
C GLY A 211 16.35 1.63 -3.64
N SER A 212 15.56 2.16 -2.69
CA SER A 212 14.27 1.54 -2.30
C SER A 212 13.17 1.81 -3.34
N GLY A 213 13.14 2.99 -3.94
CA GLY A 213 12.24 3.31 -5.05
C GLY A 213 12.64 2.55 -6.31
N ALA A 214 13.94 2.49 -6.59
CA ALA A 214 14.56 1.80 -7.71
C ALA A 214 14.22 0.31 -7.72
N SER A 215 14.30 -0.37 -6.57
CA SER A 215 13.95 -1.78 -6.43
C SER A 215 12.46 -2.10 -6.65
N ARG A 216 11.61 -1.10 -6.89
CA ARG A 216 10.19 -1.28 -7.22
C ARG A 216 9.90 -0.95 -8.70
N ILE A 217 10.62 0.04 -9.25
CA ILE A 217 10.40 0.52 -10.62
C ILE A 217 11.28 -0.21 -11.64
N ILE A 218 12.59 -0.31 -11.38
CA ILE A 218 13.54 -0.93 -12.32
C ILE A 218 13.18 -2.38 -12.67
N PRO A 219 12.78 -3.22 -11.70
CA PRO A 219 12.21 -4.54 -11.99
C PRO A 219 11.14 -4.54 -13.07
N THR A 220 10.20 -3.60 -12.98
CA THR A 220 9.10 -3.46 -13.94
C THR A 220 9.62 -3.01 -15.30
N LEU A 221 10.55 -2.04 -15.34
CA LEU A 221 11.17 -1.57 -16.58
C LEU A 221 11.92 -2.68 -17.32
N ASN A 222 12.63 -3.54 -16.57
CA ASN A 222 13.29 -4.68 -17.16
C ASN A 222 12.31 -5.76 -17.56
N ALA A 223 11.27 -5.99 -16.75
CA ALA A 223 10.24 -6.98 -17.05
C ALA A 223 9.56 -6.75 -18.41
N VAL A 224 9.29 -5.49 -18.76
CA VAL A 224 8.70 -5.12 -20.06
C VAL A 224 9.50 -5.64 -21.26
N LYS A 225 10.83 -5.80 -21.12
CA LYS A 225 11.71 -6.29 -22.19
C LYS A 225 11.53 -7.78 -22.50
N TYR A 226 10.93 -8.54 -21.59
CA TYR A 226 10.78 -10.00 -21.70
C TYR A 226 9.34 -10.44 -21.99
N ILE A 227 8.38 -9.52 -21.94
CA ILE A 227 6.97 -9.81 -22.23
C ILE A 227 6.62 -9.40 -23.66
N SER A 228 5.93 -10.28 -24.39
CA SER A 228 5.42 -10.00 -25.73
C SER A 228 4.11 -10.73 -25.96
N LEU A 229 3.09 -10.05 -26.49
CA LEU A 229 1.83 -10.72 -26.87
C LEU A 229 1.98 -11.59 -28.13
N GLY A 230 3.10 -11.48 -28.84
CA GLY A 230 3.40 -12.26 -30.04
C GLY A 230 4.11 -13.59 -29.78
N SER A 231 4.49 -13.89 -28.52
CA SER A 231 5.15 -15.15 -28.16
C SER A 231 4.26 -16.02 -27.29
N PHE A 232 4.40 -17.34 -27.42
CA PHE A 232 3.70 -18.30 -26.57
C PHE A 232 3.96 -18.06 -25.08
N ASP A 233 5.23 -17.84 -24.72
CA ASP A 233 5.63 -17.57 -23.33
C ASP A 233 5.04 -16.26 -22.78
N GLY A 234 4.73 -15.29 -23.63
CA GLY A 234 4.02 -14.09 -23.18
C GLY A 234 2.60 -14.38 -22.70
N TRP A 235 1.97 -15.43 -23.24
CA TRP A 235 0.62 -15.84 -22.85
C TRP A 235 0.61 -16.75 -21.62
N VAL A 236 1.54 -17.69 -21.52
CA VAL A 236 1.55 -18.73 -20.48
C VAL A 236 2.62 -18.53 -19.38
N GLY A 237 3.56 -17.61 -19.59
CA GLY A 237 4.70 -17.33 -18.72
C GLY A 237 5.92 -18.18 -19.07
N HIS A 238 7.05 -17.86 -18.46
CA HIS A 238 8.32 -18.58 -18.63
C HIS A 238 8.60 -19.62 -17.53
N GLY A 239 7.72 -19.76 -16.54
CA GLY A 239 7.88 -20.63 -15.38
C GLY A 239 8.06 -19.88 -14.06
N VAL A 240 7.97 -20.60 -12.95
CA VAL A 240 8.02 -20.02 -11.59
C VAL A 240 9.43 -19.45 -11.35
N ASP A 241 9.49 -18.21 -10.84
CA ASP A 241 10.73 -17.47 -10.51
C ASP A 241 11.68 -17.23 -11.69
N PHE A 242 11.18 -17.29 -12.93
CA PHE A 242 11.97 -16.93 -14.10
C PHE A 242 12.51 -15.51 -14.00
N ASP A 243 11.67 -14.55 -13.55
CA ASP A 243 12.06 -13.17 -13.30
C ASP A 243 13.31 -13.03 -12.40
N GLN A 244 13.40 -13.82 -11.32
CA GLN A 244 14.56 -13.82 -10.41
C GLN A 244 15.85 -14.35 -11.05
N SER A 245 15.74 -15.18 -12.07
CA SER A 245 16.90 -15.74 -12.78
C SER A 245 17.53 -14.75 -13.76
N ILE A 246 16.72 -13.84 -14.33
CA ILE A 246 17.15 -12.91 -15.39
C ILE A 246 17.31 -11.46 -14.89
N LEU A 247 16.57 -11.06 -13.84
CA LEU A 247 16.58 -9.70 -13.33
C LEU A 247 17.55 -9.58 -12.16
N LYS A 248 18.63 -8.83 -12.37
CA LYS A 248 19.60 -8.48 -11.33
C LYS A 248 19.65 -6.98 -11.14
N LEU A 249 19.69 -6.57 -9.88
CA LEU A 249 19.76 -5.17 -9.46
C LEU A 249 20.96 -5.03 -8.54
N GLY A 250 22.06 -4.47 -9.05
CA GLY A 250 23.34 -4.41 -8.32
C GLY A 250 23.91 -5.78 -7.93
N GLY A 251 23.65 -6.81 -8.73
CA GLY A 251 24.08 -8.20 -8.45
C GLY A 251 23.12 -9.02 -7.57
N ILE A 252 22.08 -8.40 -7.03
CA ILE A 252 21.04 -9.08 -6.23
C ILE A 252 19.89 -9.50 -7.13
N THR A 253 19.41 -10.73 -6.99
CA THR A 253 18.22 -11.24 -7.68
C THR A 253 16.99 -10.43 -7.29
N THR A 254 16.24 -9.94 -8.28
CA THR A 254 15.02 -9.18 -8.06
C THR A 254 13.84 -9.81 -8.79
N ASN A 255 12.62 -9.56 -8.32
CA ASN A 255 11.42 -10.05 -9.00
C ASN A 255 11.10 -9.17 -10.22
N GLY A 256 10.03 -9.46 -10.97
CA GLY A 256 9.57 -8.68 -12.12
C GLY A 256 8.77 -7.42 -11.78
N GLY A 257 8.83 -6.95 -10.54
CA GLY A 257 8.06 -5.80 -10.07
C GLY A 257 6.56 -5.99 -10.29
N ALA A 258 5.90 -4.96 -10.85
CA ALA A 258 4.46 -4.96 -11.11
C ALA A 258 4.00 -6.03 -12.11
N LEU A 259 4.93 -6.55 -12.93
CA LEU A 259 4.69 -7.50 -14.02
C LEU A 259 5.26 -8.89 -13.72
N SER A 260 5.63 -9.16 -12.47
CA SER A 260 6.19 -10.45 -12.04
C SER A 260 5.27 -11.63 -12.36
N LEU A 261 3.95 -11.49 -12.18
CA LEU A 261 3.01 -12.59 -12.50
C LEU A 261 2.89 -12.79 -14.02
N TRP A 262 3.01 -11.76 -14.83
CA TRP A 262 3.03 -11.89 -16.29
C TRP A 262 4.25 -12.69 -16.72
N ILE A 263 5.45 -12.28 -16.30
CA ILE A 263 6.68 -12.99 -16.68
C ILE A 263 6.64 -14.46 -16.27
N ASN A 264 6.24 -14.73 -15.02
CA ASN A 264 6.33 -16.08 -14.47
C ASN A 264 5.15 -16.98 -14.86
N HIS A 265 3.96 -16.40 -15.07
CA HIS A 265 2.70 -17.15 -15.22
C HIS A 265 1.80 -16.68 -16.35
N GLY A 266 2.26 -15.75 -17.19
CA GLY A 266 1.58 -15.31 -18.39
C GLY A 266 0.57 -14.19 -18.19
N VAL A 267 0.22 -13.57 -19.31
CA VAL A 267 -0.67 -12.40 -19.37
C VAL A 267 -2.04 -12.67 -18.73
N ILE A 268 -2.60 -13.87 -18.95
CA ILE A 268 -3.92 -14.23 -18.44
C ILE A 268 -3.93 -14.21 -16.91
N VAL A 269 -2.89 -14.76 -16.28
CA VAL A 269 -2.78 -14.79 -14.82
C VAL A 269 -2.60 -13.38 -14.25
N GLN A 270 -1.80 -12.53 -14.90
CA GLN A 270 -1.62 -11.13 -14.50
C GLN A 270 -2.94 -10.36 -14.54
N PHE A 271 -3.70 -10.45 -15.63
CA PHE A 271 -4.96 -9.72 -15.77
C PHE A 271 -6.06 -10.25 -14.84
N LEU A 272 -6.14 -11.57 -14.62
CA LEU A 272 -7.06 -12.12 -13.62
C LEU A 272 -6.72 -11.62 -12.20
N PHE A 273 -5.44 -11.56 -11.86
CA PHE A 273 -4.99 -10.99 -10.60
C PHE A 273 -5.39 -9.52 -10.47
N TRP A 274 -5.12 -8.70 -11.48
CA TRP A 274 -5.53 -7.29 -11.46
C TRP A 274 -7.04 -7.15 -11.36
N TYR A 275 -7.81 -7.87 -12.18
CA TYR A 275 -9.27 -7.86 -12.12
C TYR A 275 -9.77 -8.21 -10.71
N PHE A 276 -9.26 -9.28 -10.11
CA PHE A 276 -9.63 -9.68 -8.76
C PHE A 276 -9.34 -8.57 -7.74
N VAL A 277 -8.12 -8.03 -7.71
CA VAL A 277 -7.74 -7.00 -6.73
C VAL A 277 -8.55 -5.72 -6.95
N PHE A 278 -8.67 -5.22 -8.18
CA PHE A 278 -9.44 -4.01 -8.46
C PHE A 278 -10.95 -4.19 -8.20
N SER A 279 -11.52 -5.38 -8.43
CA SER A 279 -12.94 -5.65 -8.11
C SER A 279 -13.23 -5.49 -6.61
N ILE A 280 -12.27 -5.83 -5.75
CA ILE A 280 -12.38 -5.69 -4.29
C ILE A 280 -11.98 -4.27 -3.85
N CYS A 281 -10.90 -3.73 -4.39
CA CYS A 281 -10.27 -2.49 -3.90
C CYS A 281 -10.84 -1.19 -4.48
N THR A 282 -11.88 -1.25 -5.31
CA THR A 282 -12.55 -0.05 -5.82
C THR A 282 -13.79 0.29 -5.02
N ILE A 283 -13.91 1.55 -4.59
CA ILE A 283 -15.10 2.09 -3.92
C ILE A 283 -15.75 3.12 -4.86
N LYS A 284 -17.05 2.94 -5.13
CA LYS A 284 -17.81 3.81 -6.03
C LYS A 284 -17.76 5.26 -5.54
N GLY A 285 -17.43 6.19 -6.43
CA GLY A 285 -17.31 7.62 -6.11
C GLY A 285 -16.03 8.01 -5.34
N GLU A 286 -15.09 7.09 -5.11
CA GLU A 286 -13.85 7.34 -4.39
C GLU A 286 -12.62 6.91 -5.20
N TRP A 287 -12.15 7.79 -6.10
CA TRP A 287 -11.04 7.51 -7.01
C TRP A 287 -9.72 7.20 -6.28
N ILE A 288 -9.55 7.71 -5.05
CA ILE A 288 -8.39 7.45 -4.20
C ILE A 288 -8.25 5.96 -3.89
N SER A 289 -9.35 5.23 -3.78
CA SER A 289 -9.32 3.77 -3.60
C SER A 289 -8.59 3.07 -4.74
N ALA A 290 -8.91 3.43 -5.98
CA ALA A 290 -8.28 2.90 -7.18
C ALA A 290 -6.82 3.34 -7.30
N ALA A 291 -6.53 4.61 -6.99
CA ALA A 291 -5.16 5.13 -7.03
C ALA A 291 -4.24 4.44 -6.01
N LEU A 292 -4.71 4.25 -4.76
CA LEU A 292 -3.98 3.51 -3.74
C LEU A 292 -3.79 2.05 -4.15
N CYS A 293 -4.84 1.39 -4.66
CA CYS A 293 -4.76 0.02 -5.18
C CYS A 293 -3.69 -0.12 -6.27
N PHE A 294 -3.69 0.79 -7.24
CA PHE A 294 -2.70 0.84 -8.31
C PHE A 294 -1.28 0.98 -7.76
N LEU A 295 -1.05 1.96 -6.86
CA LEU A 295 0.28 2.18 -6.26
C LEU A 295 0.76 1.03 -5.38
N PHE A 296 -0.16 0.31 -4.73
CA PHE A 296 0.18 -0.88 -3.96
C PHE A 296 0.69 -2.00 -4.88
N ILE A 297 -0.06 -2.30 -5.95
CA ILE A 297 0.30 -3.32 -6.94
C ILE A 297 1.63 -2.95 -7.62
N THR A 298 1.76 -1.72 -8.13
CA THR A 298 2.99 -1.28 -8.81
C THR A 298 4.17 -1.10 -7.86
N GLY A 299 3.89 -0.88 -6.57
CA GLY A 299 4.88 -0.83 -5.49
C GLY A 299 5.48 -2.18 -5.10
N GLY A 300 5.24 -3.24 -5.88
CA GLY A 300 5.82 -4.58 -5.72
C GLY A 300 5.01 -5.53 -4.83
N ILE A 301 3.72 -5.24 -4.61
CA ILE A 301 2.85 -6.12 -3.82
C ILE A 301 2.32 -7.25 -4.70
N THR A 302 2.72 -8.48 -4.37
CA THR A 302 2.33 -9.71 -5.08
C THR A 302 1.47 -10.61 -4.19
N LEU A 303 0.99 -11.72 -4.76
CA LEU A 303 0.12 -12.70 -4.09
C LEU A 303 0.71 -13.31 -2.81
N ASN A 304 2.04 -13.34 -2.68
CA ASN A 304 2.73 -13.94 -1.53
C ASN A 304 3.15 -12.91 -0.48
N LEU A 305 2.60 -11.69 -0.52
CA LEU A 305 2.88 -10.67 0.47
C LEU A 305 1.65 -10.37 1.32
N GLN A 306 1.81 -10.45 2.64
CA GLN A 306 0.75 -10.20 3.63
C GLN A 306 0.09 -8.81 3.48
N VAL A 307 0.79 -7.81 2.91
CA VAL A 307 0.23 -6.48 2.65
C VAL A 307 -0.95 -6.51 1.68
N LEU A 308 -0.88 -7.37 0.66
CA LEU A 308 -1.99 -7.55 -0.29
C LEU A 308 -3.25 -7.98 0.47
N TRP A 309 -3.11 -9.03 1.28
CA TRP A 309 -4.21 -9.66 1.97
C TRP A 309 -4.79 -8.76 3.06
N PHE A 310 -3.94 -8.03 3.78
CA PHE A 310 -4.39 -6.98 4.70
C PHE A 310 -5.20 -5.90 3.97
N MET A 311 -4.76 -5.48 2.77
CA MET A 311 -5.50 -4.53 1.97
C MET A 311 -6.87 -5.06 1.56
N LEU A 312 -6.94 -6.27 1.01
CA LEU A 312 -8.19 -6.92 0.62
C LEU A 312 -9.15 -7.06 1.81
N VAL A 313 -8.63 -7.42 2.99
CA VAL A 313 -9.40 -7.51 4.25
C VAL A 313 -10.03 -6.18 4.61
N LEU A 314 -9.27 -5.07 4.60
CA LEU A 314 -9.84 -3.77 4.93
C LEU A 314 -10.93 -3.33 3.93
N PHE A 315 -10.70 -3.57 2.63
CA PHE A 315 -11.68 -3.24 1.59
C PHE A 315 -12.98 -4.04 1.72
N ILE A 316 -12.89 -5.35 1.91
CA ILE A 316 -14.09 -6.18 2.00
C ILE A 316 -14.88 -5.88 3.28
N THR A 317 -14.20 -5.60 4.40
CA THR A 317 -14.83 -5.22 5.66
C THR A 317 -15.54 -3.88 5.57
N PHE A 318 -14.90 -2.89 4.94
CA PHE A 318 -15.55 -1.60 4.68
C PHE A 318 -16.81 -1.77 3.81
N LYS A 319 -16.71 -2.51 2.70
CA LYS A 319 -17.85 -2.75 1.79
C LYS A 319 -18.99 -3.51 2.47
N TYR A 320 -18.66 -4.51 3.30
CA TYR A 320 -19.64 -5.27 4.07
C TYR A 320 -20.42 -4.36 5.02
N ILE A 321 -19.73 -3.54 5.82
CA ILE A 321 -20.35 -2.65 6.81
C ILE A 321 -21.23 -1.60 6.12
N VAL A 322 -20.74 -0.98 5.05
CA VAL A 322 -21.50 0.03 4.29
C VAL A 322 -22.77 -0.57 3.69
N ARG A 323 -22.68 -1.74 3.04
CA ARG A 323 -23.85 -2.40 2.44
C ARG A 323 -24.88 -2.82 3.49
N ASN A 324 -24.44 -3.34 4.64
CA ASN A 324 -25.36 -3.78 5.69
C ASN A 324 -26.15 -2.61 6.28
N ASN A 325 -25.50 -1.47 6.48
CA ASN A 325 -26.16 -0.25 6.96
C ASN A 325 -27.16 0.33 5.93
N GLU A 326 -26.83 0.33 4.64
CA GLU A 326 -27.77 0.75 3.58
C GLU A 326 -29.03 -0.14 3.57
N SER A 327 -28.85 -1.46 3.72
CA SER A 327 -29.96 -2.42 3.82
C SER A 327 -30.86 -2.13 5.02
N ILE A 328 -30.28 -1.87 6.20
CA ILE A 328 -31.04 -1.54 7.41
C ILE A 328 -31.83 -0.24 7.22
N TYR A 329 -31.20 0.80 6.67
CA TYR A 329 -31.85 2.09 6.42
C TYR A 329 -33.04 1.97 5.45
N ASN A 330 -32.87 1.24 4.36
CA ASN A 330 -33.94 1.01 3.38
C ASN A 330 -35.11 0.21 3.99
N ASN A 331 -34.84 -0.80 4.80
CA ASN A 331 -35.88 -1.58 5.46
C ASN A 331 -36.69 -0.75 6.47
N LEU A 332 -36.03 0.12 7.25
CA LEU A 332 -36.72 1.03 8.19
C LEU A 332 -37.61 2.04 7.46
N ASN A 333 -37.17 2.57 6.33
CA ASN A 333 -37.98 3.51 5.54
C ASN A 333 -39.20 2.82 4.90
N ASN A 334 -39.10 1.55 4.52
CA ASN A 334 -40.25 0.80 4.00
C ASN A 334 -41.28 0.53 5.10
N ILE A 335 -40.85 0.19 6.31
CA ILE A 335 -41.75 -0.03 7.47
C ILE A 335 -42.48 1.25 7.88
N ASN A 336 -41.85 2.42 7.75
CA ASN A 336 -42.47 3.71 8.10
C ASN A 336 -43.42 4.26 7.00
N ASN A 337 -43.43 3.65 5.82
CA ASN A 337 -44.27 4.05 4.68
C ASN A 337 -45.45 3.08 4.44
N GLU A 338 -45.58 2.03 5.26
CA GLU A 338 -46.77 1.17 5.40
C GLU A 338 -47.56 1.56 6.65
#